data_AF-A0A015JIT3-F1
#
_entry.id   AF-A0A015JIT3-F1
#
_cell.length_a   1.000
_cell.length_b   1.000
_cell.length_c   1.000
_cell.angle_alpha   90.00
_cell.angle_beta   90.00
_cell.angle_gamma   90.00
#
_symmetry.space_group_name_H-M   'P 1'
#
loop_
_entity.id
_entity.type
_entity.pdbx_description
1 polymer ?
#
loop_
_entity_poly.entity_id
_entity_poly.type
_entity_poly.pdbx_seq_one_letter_code
_entity_poly.pdbx_strand_id
1 'polypeptide(L)'
;MRDTPLFDWDNMKDNEDEMSRILSHFDSLVTTINPCPDAPVQLYLFTILAKKLMMNYKHTRCSPSYCLRTKNGQQYCRFGFPKDNVEYSFIHKNDRGQPELITLRNNPYVNSYNHVQLQGWRANVDLKPVLNIHAALQYVAKYATKSELHSSFSEILNKILFESDSSGSSLPSFQRLLLHTVLKHNYSA
;
A
#
# COMPACT_ATOMS: atom_id res chain seq x y z
N MET A 1 15.25 17.54 -13.72
CA MET A 1 13.87 17.48 -13.20
C MET A 1 13.26 18.87 -13.31
N ARG A 2 13.14 19.45 -14.52
CA ARG A 2 12.77 20.87 -14.70
C ARG A 2 11.50 21.12 -15.51
N ASP A 3 10.92 20.11 -16.17
CA ASP A 3 9.76 20.32 -17.05
C ASP A 3 8.65 19.29 -16.84
N THR A 4 8.51 18.74 -15.64
CA THR A 4 7.32 17.91 -15.33
C THR A 4 6.17 18.86 -15.02
N PRO A 5 5.12 18.92 -15.87
CA PRO A 5 3.98 19.79 -15.62
C PRO A 5 3.37 19.44 -14.26
N LEU A 6 3.06 20.48 -13.47
CA LEU A 6 2.39 20.32 -12.19
C LEU A 6 0.98 19.81 -12.46
N PHE A 7 0.61 18.67 -11.86
CA PHE A 7 -0.76 18.19 -11.92
C PHE A 7 -1.66 19.18 -11.18
N ASP A 8 -2.53 19.86 -11.92
CA ASP A 8 -3.47 20.86 -11.43
C ASP A 8 -4.89 20.45 -11.78
N TRP A 9 -5.52 19.74 -10.84
CA TRP A 9 -6.85 19.17 -11.04
C TRP A 9 -7.90 20.20 -11.46
N ASP A 10 -7.90 21.39 -10.87
CA ASP A 10 -9.00 22.35 -11.10
C ASP A 10 -8.94 22.95 -12.52
N ASN A 11 -7.76 22.99 -13.13
CA ASN A 11 -7.54 23.44 -14.51
C ASN A 11 -7.63 22.29 -15.54
N MET A 12 -7.35 21.05 -15.14
CA MET A 12 -7.25 19.91 -16.06
C MET A 12 -8.54 19.08 -16.17
N LYS A 13 -9.41 19.09 -15.15
CA LYS A 13 -10.57 18.18 -15.06
C LYS A 13 -11.55 18.27 -16.24
N ASP A 14 -11.64 19.44 -16.90
CA ASP A 14 -12.58 19.70 -17.99
C ASP A 14 -11.91 19.55 -19.38
N ASN A 15 -10.61 19.26 -19.43
CA ASN A 15 -9.85 19.05 -20.67
C ASN A 15 -9.73 17.54 -20.96
N GLU A 16 -10.59 17.03 -21.85
CA GLU A 16 -10.66 15.60 -22.17
C GLU A 16 -9.35 15.02 -22.71
N ASP A 17 -8.66 15.74 -23.60
CA ASP A 17 -7.41 15.29 -24.21
C ASP A 17 -6.28 15.18 -23.16
N GLU A 18 -6.19 16.18 -22.28
CA GLU A 18 -5.21 16.18 -21.21
C GLU A 18 -5.52 15.10 -20.16
N MET A 19 -6.78 14.94 -19.78
CA MET A 19 -7.22 13.86 -18.90
C MET A 19 -6.93 12.49 -19.47
N SER A 20 -7.18 12.27 -20.76
CA SER A 20 -6.85 11.03 -21.47
C SER A 20 -5.34 10.73 -21.41
N ARG A 21 -4.50 11.74 -21.65
CA ARG A 21 -3.03 11.60 -21.54
C ARG A 21 -2.58 11.26 -20.12
N ILE A 22 -3.16 11.92 -19.11
CA ILE A 22 -2.86 11.68 -17.70
C ILE A 22 -3.27 10.26 -17.29
N LEU A 23 -4.48 9.83 -17.65
CA LEU A 23 -4.97 8.49 -17.34
C LEU A 23 -4.14 7.41 -18.01
N SER A 24 -3.80 7.59 -19.30
CA SER A 24 -2.90 6.68 -20.03
C SER A 24 -1.53 6.58 -19.36
N HIS A 25 -0.99 7.70 -18.86
CA HIS A 25 0.24 7.69 -18.09
C HIS A 25 0.09 6.88 -16.79
N PHE A 26 -0.96 7.10 -16.01
CA PHE A 26 -1.19 6.35 -14.78
C PHE A 26 -1.43 4.87 -15.03
N ASP A 27 -2.19 4.48 -16.04
CA ASP A 27 -2.44 3.07 -16.38
C ASP A 27 -1.15 2.32 -16.74
N SER A 28 -0.13 3.05 -17.25
CA SER A 28 1.21 2.47 -17.48
C SER A 28 2.00 2.21 -16.19
N LEU A 29 1.66 2.91 -15.10
CA LEU A 29 2.38 2.87 -13.83
C LEU A 29 1.67 2.07 -12.74
N VAL A 30 0.36 2.19 -12.64
CA VAL A 30 -0.46 1.59 -11.59
C VAL A 30 -1.64 0.86 -12.20
N THR A 31 -1.90 -0.36 -11.73
CA THR A 31 -3.00 -1.16 -12.23
C THR A 31 -3.68 -1.94 -11.11
N THR A 32 -4.95 -2.25 -11.32
CA THR A 32 -5.73 -3.19 -10.51
C THR A 32 -6.21 -4.39 -11.31
N ILE A 33 -5.67 -4.56 -12.52
CA ILE A 33 -5.97 -5.68 -13.38
C ILE A 33 -5.23 -6.91 -12.89
N ASN A 34 -5.98 -7.94 -12.53
CA ASN A 34 -5.46 -9.28 -12.42
C ASN A 34 -5.34 -9.85 -13.85
N PRO A 35 -4.11 -10.09 -14.38
CA PRO A 35 -3.94 -10.53 -15.76
C PRO A 35 -4.66 -11.86 -16.03
N CYS A 36 -5.40 -11.90 -17.14
CA CYS A 36 -6.13 -13.08 -17.60
C CYS A 36 -5.16 -14.14 -18.13
N PRO A 37 -5.38 -15.46 -17.89
CA PRO A 37 -4.63 -16.53 -18.54
C PRO A 37 -4.65 -16.49 -20.08
N ASP A 38 -5.69 -15.91 -20.69
CA ASP A 38 -5.89 -15.93 -22.15
C ASP A 38 -5.35 -14.69 -22.87
N ALA A 39 -4.59 -13.83 -22.18
CA ALA A 39 -3.97 -12.65 -22.78
C ALA A 39 -2.84 -13.05 -23.75
N PRO A 40 -2.70 -12.38 -24.92
CA PRO A 40 -1.65 -12.69 -25.89
C PRO A 40 -0.23 -12.67 -25.28
N VAL A 41 0.60 -13.62 -25.71
CA VAL A 41 1.84 -14.13 -25.10
C VAL A 41 3.01 -13.13 -25.00
N GLN A 42 2.85 -11.84 -25.30
CA GLN A 42 3.97 -10.91 -25.45
C GLN A 42 4.56 -10.34 -24.13
N LEU A 43 4.16 -10.88 -22.97
CA LEU A 43 4.78 -10.56 -21.68
C LEU A 43 4.77 -11.76 -20.69
N TYR A 44 5.02 -12.96 -21.21
CA TYR A 44 4.76 -14.25 -20.55
C TYR A 44 5.37 -14.42 -19.14
N LEU A 45 6.60 -13.97 -18.91
CA LEU A 45 7.26 -14.13 -17.60
C LEU A 45 6.73 -13.13 -16.56
N PHE A 46 6.48 -11.88 -16.97
CA PHE A 46 5.96 -10.82 -16.11
C PHE A 46 4.52 -11.13 -15.69
N THR A 47 3.67 -11.59 -16.61
CA THR A 47 2.27 -11.89 -16.33
C THR A 47 2.10 -13.10 -15.43
N ILE A 48 2.89 -14.16 -15.62
CA ILE A 48 2.82 -15.36 -14.76
C ILE A 48 3.29 -15.06 -13.34
N LEU A 49 4.41 -14.36 -13.18
CA LEU A 49 4.91 -13.98 -11.85
C LEU A 49 3.95 -13.01 -11.15
N ALA A 50 3.51 -11.97 -11.86
CA ALA A 50 2.52 -11.03 -11.33
C ALA A 50 1.24 -11.75 -10.93
N LYS A 51 0.70 -12.66 -11.76
CA LYS A 51 -0.47 -13.48 -11.44
C LYS A 51 -0.27 -14.32 -10.18
N LYS A 52 0.85 -15.05 -10.08
CA LYS A 52 1.13 -15.88 -8.91
C LYS A 52 1.23 -15.07 -7.63
N LEU A 53 1.92 -13.93 -7.68
CA LEU A 53 2.02 -13.00 -6.55
C LEU A 53 0.63 -12.43 -6.22
N MET A 54 -0.08 -11.91 -7.21
CA MET A 54 -1.43 -11.36 -7.05
C MET A 54 -2.40 -12.36 -6.43
N MET A 55 -2.40 -13.64 -6.85
CA MET A 55 -3.26 -14.68 -6.25
C MET A 55 -2.96 -14.93 -4.77
N ASN A 56 -1.70 -14.82 -4.36
CA ASN A 56 -1.30 -15.03 -2.96
C ASN A 56 -1.56 -13.81 -2.07
N TYR A 57 -1.64 -12.61 -2.66
CA TYR A 57 -1.70 -11.35 -1.92
C TYR A 57 -3.06 -10.63 -2.01
N LYS A 58 -4.12 -11.33 -2.46
CA LYS A 58 -5.49 -10.77 -2.47
C LYS A 58 -6.05 -10.63 -1.06
N HIS A 59 -6.91 -9.64 -0.88
CA HIS A 59 -7.72 -9.50 0.32
C HIS A 59 -8.88 -10.52 0.33
N THR A 60 -8.58 -11.80 0.58
CA THR A 60 -9.60 -12.86 0.52
C THR A 60 -10.40 -13.04 1.81
N ARG A 61 -9.86 -12.62 2.96
CA ARG A 61 -10.51 -12.77 4.26
C ARG A 61 -10.33 -11.54 5.12
N CYS A 62 -11.43 -11.02 5.64
CA CYS A 62 -11.39 -9.95 6.63
C CYS A 62 -11.08 -10.51 8.02
N SER A 63 -10.01 -10.04 8.66
CA SER A 63 -9.70 -10.39 10.04
C SER A 63 -10.36 -9.40 11.03
N PRO A 64 -11.02 -9.90 12.11
CA PRO A 64 -11.54 -9.07 13.20
C PRO A 64 -10.50 -8.13 13.83
N SER A 65 -9.26 -8.60 14.00
CA SER A 65 -8.21 -7.83 14.65
C SER A 65 -7.65 -6.71 13.77
N TYR A 66 -7.85 -6.78 12.46
CA TYR A 66 -7.10 -5.97 11.51
C TYR A 66 -7.99 -5.07 10.66
N CYS A 67 -8.84 -5.63 9.80
CA CYS A 67 -9.60 -4.86 8.83
C CYS A 67 -11.11 -4.82 9.13
N LEU A 68 -11.68 -5.81 9.80
CA LEU A 68 -13.12 -5.82 10.05
C LEU A 68 -13.45 -4.73 11.08
N ARG A 69 -14.45 -3.90 10.78
CA ARG A 69 -14.94 -2.81 11.63
C ARG A 69 -16.45 -2.82 11.65
N THR A 70 -17.04 -2.24 12.69
CA THR A 70 -18.50 -2.12 12.83
C THR A 70 -18.88 -0.65 12.87
N LYS A 71 -19.83 -0.25 12.05
CA LYS A 71 -20.46 1.08 12.08
C LYS A 71 -21.96 0.89 11.94
N ASN A 72 -22.75 1.50 12.83
CA ASN A 72 -24.21 1.38 12.85
C ASN A 72 -24.72 -0.08 12.87
N GLY A 73 -24.03 -0.97 13.59
CA GLY A 73 -24.38 -2.39 13.66
C GLY A 73 -23.99 -3.24 12.45
N GLN A 74 -23.53 -2.63 11.35
CA GLN A 74 -23.08 -3.34 10.15
C GLN A 74 -21.56 -3.49 10.15
N GLN A 75 -21.10 -4.72 9.85
CA GLN A 75 -19.69 -5.00 9.64
C GLN A 75 -19.25 -4.58 8.23
N TYR A 76 -18.08 -3.95 8.15
CA TYR A 76 -17.46 -3.55 6.89
C TYR A 76 -15.94 -3.71 6.97
N CYS A 77 -15.31 -3.88 5.81
CA CYS A 77 -13.86 -3.85 5.72
C CYS A 77 -13.37 -2.40 5.79
N ARG A 78 -12.47 -2.09 6.73
CA ARG A 78 -11.80 -0.80 6.87
C ARG A 78 -11.14 -0.30 5.57
N PHE A 79 -10.71 -1.23 4.71
CA PHE A 79 -10.05 -0.93 3.44
C PHE A 79 -11.03 -0.89 2.25
N GLY A 80 -12.33 -1.04 2.49
CA GLY A 80 -13.36 -0.98 1.45
C GLY A 80 -13.42 -2.20 0.54
N PHE A 81 -13.03 -3.38 1.02
CA PHE A 81 -13.22 -4.64 0.28
C PHE A 81 -14.61 -5.25 0.51
N PRO A 82 -15.19 -5.91 -0.51
CA PRO A 82 -14.75 -5.94 -1.91
C PRO A 82 -14.89 -4.56 -2.58
N LYS A 83 -13.94 -4.20 -3.46
CA LYS A 83 -13.99 -2.95 -4.25
C LYS A 83 -14.81 -3.18 -5.53
N ASP A 84 -15.54 -2.17 -5.98
CA ASP A 84 -16.34 -2.25 -7.21
C ASP A 84 -15.46 -2.45 -8.45
N ASN A 85 -15.89 -3.31 -9.37
CA ASN A 85 -15.26 -3.42 -10.68
C ASN A 85 -15.47 -2.12 -11.47
N VAL A 86 -14.47 -1.77 -12.28
CA VAL A 86 -14.42 -0.52 -13.01
C VAL A 86 -13.96 -0.80 -14.42
N GLU A 87 -14.70 -0.31 -15.43
CA GLU A 87 -14.45 -0.57 -16.85
C GLU A 87 -13.43 0.36 -17.50
N TYR A 88 -13.13 1.50 -16.89
CA TYR A 88 -12.11 2.44 -17.36
C TYR A 88 -11.57 3.26 -16.19
N SER A 89 -10.30 3.65 -16.24
CA SER A 89 -9.70 4.50 -15.22
C SER A 89 -10.28 5.92 -15.28
N PHE A 90 -10.49 6.55 -14.13
CA PHE A 90 -10.95 7.94 -14.03
C PHE A 90 -10.45 8.61 -12.75
N ILE A 91 -10.49 9.94 -12.69
CA ILE A 91 -10.19 10.71 -11.49
C ILE A 91 -11.48 11.40 -11.04
N HIS A 92 -11.79 11.33 -9.75
CA HIS A 92 -12.92 12.05 -9.16
C HIS A 92 -12.51 12.76 -7.86
N LYS A 93 -13.35 13.68 -7.36
CA LYS A 93 -13.18 14.22 -6.01
C LYS A 93 -13.74 13.23 -4.99
N ASN A 94 -12.94 12.85 -4.01
CA ASN A 94 -13.38 11.99 -2.91
C ASN A 94 -14.19 12.77 -1.86
N ASP A 95 -14.62 12.10 -0.79
CA ASP A 95 -15.40 12.69 0.32
C ASP A 95 -14.74 13.91 0.99
N ARG A 96 -13.43 14.11 0.79
CA ARG A 96 -12.66 15.24 1.31
C ARG A 96 -12.44 16.34 0.26
N GLY A 97 -13.05 16.22 -0.91
CA GLY A 97 -12.85 17.12 -2.05
C GLY A 97 -11.50 16.98 -2.74
N GLN A 98 -10.71 15.93 -2.43
CA GLN A 98 -9.39 15.71 -3.02
C GLN A 98 -9.49 14.82 -4.26
N PRO A 99 -8.71 15.10 -5.33
CA PRO A 99 -8.67 14.23 -6.50
C PRO A 99 -8.12 12.85 -6.12
N GLU A 100 -8.83 11.80 -6.53
CA GLU A 100 -8.47 10.39 -6.34
C GLU A 100 -8.57 9.65 -7.67
N LEU A 101 -7.51 8.90 -8.01
CA LEU A 101 -7.50 8.00 -9.16
C LEU A 101 -8.21 6.71 -8.81
N ILE A 102 -9.20 6.35 -9.62
CA ILE A 102 -9.81 5.03 -9.66
C ILE A 102 -9.32 4.34 -10.91
N THR A 103 -8.61 3.22 -10.74
CA THR A 103 -8.06 2.44 -11.85
C THR A 103 -9.07 1.42 -12.37
N LEU A 104 -8.99 1.12 -13.66
CA LEU A 104 -9.62 -0.03 -14.29
C LEU A 104 -9.42 -1.29 -13.43
N ARG A 105 -10.52 -1.97 -13.08
CA ARG A 105 -10.52 -3.09 -12.12
C ARG A 105 -11.38 -4.23 -12.60
N ASN A 106 -10.74 -5.40 -12.76
CA ASN A 106 -11.41 -6.67 -13.02
C ASN A 106 -11.42 -7.62 -11.80
N ASN A 107 -10.77 -7.24 -10.69
CA ASN A 107 -10.72 -8.03 -9.47
C ASN A 107 -11.00 -7.17 -8.22
N PRO A 108 -12.12 -7.41 -7.54
CA PRO A 108 -12.51 -6.67 -6.33
C PRO A 108 -11.53 -6.77 -5.16
N TYR A 109 -10.68 -7.80 -5.11
CA TYR A 109 -9.87 -8.16 -3.94
C TYR A 109 -8.38 -7.85 -4.10
N VAL A 110 -7.99 -7.19 -5.19
CA VAL A 110 -6.61 -6.82 -5.50
C VAL A 110 -6.40 -5.35 -5.19
N ASN A 111 -5.31 -4.97 -4.51
CA ASN A 111 -4.96 -3.56 -4.40
C ASN A 111 -4.23 -3.06 -5.65
N SER A 112 -4.20 -1.73 -5.80
CA SER A 112 -3.47 -1.08 -6.88
C SER A 112 -1.98 -1.32 -6.72
N TYR A 113 -1.30 -1.72 -7.79
CA TYR A 113 0.11 -2.07 -7.75
C TYR A 113 0.85 -1.57 -8.99
N ASN A 114 2.17 -1.39 -8.85
CA ASN A 114 3.09 -1.20 -9.96
C ASN A 114 3.77 -2.54 -10.29
N HIS A 115 3.89 -2.84 -11.58
CA HIS A 115 4.42 -4.13 -12.06
C HIS A 115 5.89 -4.34 -11.64
N VAL A 116 6.74 -3.32 -11.73
CA VAL A 116 8.15 -3.38 -11.33
C VAL A 116 8.27 -3.55 -9.81
N GLN A 117 7.50 -2.74 -9.05
CA GLN A 117 7.51 -2.82 -7.60
C GLN A 117 7.07 -4.19 -7.09
N LEU A 118 6.02 -4.77 -7.67
CA LEU A 118 5.51 -6.08 -7.26
C LEU A 118 6.57 -7.18 -7.44
N GLN A 119 7.41 -7.10 -8.47
CA GLN A 119 8.48 -8.08 -8.71
C GLN A 119 9.58 -8.03 -7.66
N GLY A 120 9.98 -6.82 -7.24
CA GLY A 120 10.99 -6.65 -6.19
C GLY A 120 10.45 -6.93 -4.80
N TRP A 121 9.27 -6.37 -4.47
CA TRP A 121 8.69 -6.42 -3.13
C TRP A 121 7.99 -7.74 -2.82
N ARG A 122 7.37 -8.38 -3.82
CA ARG A 122 6.66 -9.67 -3.70
C ARG A 122 5.67 -9.71 -2.53
N ALA A 123 4.91 -8.64 -2.31
CA ALA A 123 3.82 -8.61 -1.32
C ALA A 123 2.68 -7.70 -1.82
N ASN A 124 1.53 -7.75 -1.14
CA ASN A 124 0.43 -6.82 -1.43
C ASN A 124 0.88 -5.39 -1.16
N VAL A 125 0.63 -4.49 -2.10
CA VAL A 125 0.90 -3.06 -1.96
C VAL A 125 -0.39 -2.32 -2.26
N ASP A 126 -0.73 -1.31 -1.47
CA ASP A 126 -1.81 -0.36 -1.78
C ASP A 126 -1.18 0.91 -2.37
N LEU A 127 -0.78 0.83 -3.63
CA LEU A 127 -0.11 1.94 -4.31
C LEU A 127 -1.15 2.96 -4.79
N LYS A 128 -1.06 4.19 -4.30
CA LYS A 128 -1.90 5.31 -4.72
C LYS A 128 -1.04 6.46 -5.24
N PRO A 129 -1.24 6.92 -6.49
CA PRO A 129 -0.61 8.14 -6.97
C PRO A 129 -1.05 9.34 -6.15
N VAL A 130 -0.12 10.27 -5.95
CA VAL A 130 -0.41 11.52 -5.24
C VAL A 130 -0.80 12.58 -6.25
N LEU A 131 -2.07 12.98 -6.22
CA LEU A 131 -2.67 13.95 -7.14
C LEU A 131 -2.77 15.36 -6.55
N ASN A 132 -2.23 15.57 -5.35
CA ASN A 132 -2.26 16.87 -4.68
C ASN A 132 -1.04 17.02 -3.79
N ILE A 133 -0.24 18.07 -4.00
CA ILE A 133 0.97 18.33 -3.23
C ILE A 133 0.69 18.53 -1.73
N HIS A 134 -0.43 19.15 -1.37
CA HIS A 134 -0.83 19.30 0.03
C HIS A 134 -1.16 17.95 0.67
N ALA A 135 -1.80 17.03 -0.07
CA ALA A 135 -2.03 15.67 0.41
C ALA A 135 -0.70 14.91 0.58
N ALA A 136 0.27 15.13 -0.31
CA ALA A 136 1.63 14.59 -0.21
C ALA A 136 2.30 15.05 1.10
N LEU A 137 2.32 16.36 1.33
CA LEU A 137 2.95 16.97 2.50
C LEU A 137 2.27 16.54 3.79
N GLN A 138 0.94 16.50 3.84
CA GLN A 138 0.20 15.99 4.99
C GLN A 138 0.51 14.51 5.26
N TYR A 139 0.63 13.70 4.21
CA TYR A 139 1.00 12.30 4.36
C TYR A 139 2.42 12.17 4.92
N VAL A 140 3.41 12.85 4.33
CA VAL A 140 4.80 12.83 4.83
C VAL A 140 4.87 13.33 6.27
N ALA A 141 4.25 14.47 6.58
CA ALA A 141 4.21 15.03 7.93
C ALA A 141 3.61 14.04 8.93
N LYS A 142 2.46 13.42 8.61
CA LYS A 142 1.81 12.41 9.47
C LYS A 142 2.76 11.26 9.82
N TYR A 143 3.57 10.80 8.87
CA TYR A 143 4.52 9.71 9.12
C TYR A 143 5.80 10.19 9.82
N ALA A 144 6.29 11.39 9.49
CA ALA A 144 7.43 12.01 10.17
C ALA A 144 7.13 12.32 11.64
N THR A 145 5.88 12.68 11.95
CA THR A 145 5.42 12.95 13.32
C THR A 145 4.75 11.74 13.95
N LYS A 146 4.77 10.56 13.31
CA LYS A 146 4.23 9.35 13.91
C LYS A 146 5.16 8.98 15.05
N SER A 147 4.79 9.34 16.27
CA SER A 147 5.47 8.87 17.47
C SER A 147 5.56 7.34 17.37
N GLU A 148 6.77 6.80 17.48
CA GLU A 148 6.91 5.38 17.74
C GLU A 148 6.07 5.07 18.99
N LEU A 149 5.26 4.02 18.94
CA LEU A 149 4.54 3.60 20.15
C LEU A 149 5.58 3.49 21.25
N HIS A 150 5.29 4.11 22.41
CA HIS A 150 6.08 4.00 23.63
C HIS A 150 6.65 2.60 23.71
N SER A 151 7.97 2.58 23.63
CA SER A 151 8.68 1.48 23.04
C SER A 151 8.62 0.29 23.98
N SER A 152 7.94 -0.76 23.52
CA SER A 152 8.22 -2.08 24.04
C SER A 152 9.72 -2.42 23.90
N PHE A 153 10.43 -1.67 23.05
CA PHE A 153 11.88 -1.66 22.95
C PHE A 153 12.55 -1.24 24.26
N SER A 154 12.14 -0.14 24.90
CA SER A 154 12.73 0.28 26.19
C SER A 154 12.40 -0.72 27.30
N GLU A 155 11.19 -1.30 27.33
CA GLU A 155 10.86 -2.39 28.25
C GLU A 155 11.67 -3.67 27.98
N ILE A 156 11.87 -4.05 26.72
CA ILE A 156 12.70 -5.20 26.33
C ILE A 156 14.16 -4.94 26.66
N LEU A 157 14.68 -3.74 26.38
CA LEU A 157 16.04 -3.34 26.73
C LEU A 157 16.23 -3.38 28.23
N ASN A 158 15.31 -2.80 29.00
CA ASN A 158 15.35 -2.88 30.45
C ASN A 158 15.30 -4.33 30.93
N LYS A 159 14.39 -5.16 30.41
CA LYS A 159 14.32 -6.59 30.75
C LYS A 159 15.62 -7.34 30.44
N ILE A 160 16.23 -7.09 29.28
CA ILE A 160 17.50 -7.71 28.89
C ILE A 160 18.64 -7.21 29.78
N LEU A 161 18.68 -5.90 30.11
CA LEU A 161 19.69 -5.32 31.00
C LEU A 161 19.56 -5.85 32.43
N PHE A 162 18.33 -6.05 32.93
CA PHE A 162 18.07 -6.62 34.26
C PHE A 162 18.29 -8.14 34.33
N GLU A 163 18.08 -8.87 33.23
CA GLU A 163 18.32 -10.32 33.16
C GLU A 163 19.77 -10.69 32.76
N SER A 164 20.59 -9.73 32.32
CA SER A 164 21.97 -9.99 31.92
C SER A 164 22.91 -10.03 33.13
N ASP A 165 23.65 -11.12 33.25
CA ASP A 165 24.60 -11.33 34.33
C ASP A 165 25.86 -10.46 34.12
N SER A 166 26.24 -9.66 35.13
CA SER A 166 27.32 -8.66 35.03
C SER A 166 28.72 -9.26 34.79
N SER A 167 28.85 -10.58 34.95
CA SER A 167 30.10 -11.35 34.77
C SER A 167 30.14 -12.17 33.48
N GLY A 168 29.04 -12.20 32.71
CA GLY A 168 28.89 -13.02 31.51
C GLY A 168 29.12 -12.27 30.20
N SER A 169 29.32 -13.02 29.11
CA SER A 169 29.36 -12.47 27.76
C SER A 169 28.05 -11.75 27.42
N SER A 170 28.12 -10.54 26.85
CA SER A 170 26.97 -9.75 26.43
C SER A 170 26.29 -10.29 25.16
N LEU A 171 26.91 -11.24 24.47
CA LEU A 171 26.44 -11.79 23.19
C LEU A 171 25.02 -12.40 23.24
N PRO A 172 24.62 -13.20 24.25
CA PRO A 172 23.27 -13.76 24.33
C PRO A 172 22.19 -12.67 24.52
N SER A 173 22.52 -11.60 25.24
CA SER A 173 21.66 -10.43 25.43
C SER A 173 21.44 -9.69 24.11
N PHE A 174 22.50 -9.48 23.33
CA PHE A 174 22.39 -8.90 21.99
C PHE A 174 21.62 -9.80 21.01
N GLN A 175 21.81 -11.12 21.07
CA GLN A 175 21.05 -12.07 20.24
C GLN A 175 19.56 -12.07 20.59
N ARG A 176 19.20 -12.06 21.88
CA ARG A 176 17.82 -11.91 22.34
C ARG A 176 17.21 -10.59 21.89
N LEU A 177 17.97 -9.49 21.99
CA LEU A 177 17.52 -8.17 21.50
C LEU A 177 17.23 -8.23 20.00
N LEU A 178 18.15 -8.75 19.19
CA LEU A 178 17.96 -8.91 17.74
C LEU A 178 16.72 -9.74 17.42
N LEU A 179 16.54 -10.90 18.06
CA LEU A 179 15.36 -11.75 17.86
C LEU A 179 14.06 -11.03 18.24
N HIS A 180 14.02 -10.35 19.38
CA HIS A 180 12.83 -9.61 19.82
C HIS A 180 12.52 -8.41 18.91
N THR A 181 13.54 -7.72 18.40
CA THR A 181 13.37 -6.63 17.42
C THR A 181 12.75 -7.14 16.13
N VAL A 182 13.24 -8.27 15.61
CA VAL A 182 12.73 -8.89 14.38
C VAL A 182 11.31 -9.41 14.58
N LEU A 183 11.00 -10.01 15.73
CA LEU A 183 9.66 -10.53 16.05
C LEU A 183 8.63 -9.41 16.29
N LYS A 184 9.05 -8.24 16.78
CA LYS A 184 8.18 -7.08 17.04
C LYS A 184 8.19 -6.03 15.95
N HIS A 185 8.96 -6.20 14.87
CA HIS A 185 8.51 -5.69 13.58
C HIS A 185 7.21 -6.42 13.23
N ASN A 186 6.12 -5.97 13.85
CA ASN A 186 4.82 -6.01 13.27
C ASN A 186 5.02 -5.33 11.92
N TYR A 187 5.17 -6.13 10.87
CA TYR A 187 4.76 -5.76 9.54
C TYR A 187 3.28 -5.42 9.68
N SER A 188 3.03 -4.22 10.20
CA SER A 188 1.73 -3.56 10.16
C SER A 188 1.60 -3.18 8.69
N ALA A 189 1.29 -4.19 7.87
CA ALA A 189 0.64 -3.98 6.61
C ALA A 189 -0.64 -3.20 6.87
#